data_AF-A0A1L8I913-F1
#
_entry.id   AF-A0A1L8I913-F1
#
_cell.length_a   1.000
_cell.length_b   1.000
_cell.length_c   1.000
_cell.angle_alpha   90.00
_cell.angle_beta   90.00
_cell.angle_gamma   90.00
#
_symmetry.space_group_name_H-M   'P 1'
#
loop_
_entity.id
_entity.type
_entity.pdbx_description
1 polymer ?
#
loop_
_entity_poly.entity_id
_entity_poly.type
_entity_poly.pdbx_seq_one_letter_code
_entity_poly.pdbx_strand_id
1 'polypeptide(L)' 'MNGGFPMIVVEDGDYSRAGELYLVHRYEGIGLDIAHLEKVLEYLYRLWGRPVHLETVADEHPTLFTCDGRRISRKRLD' A
#
# COMPACT_ATOMS: atom_id res chain seq x y z
N MET A 1 -12.26 11.45 13.71
CA MET A 1 -11.85 10.03 13.78
C MET A 1 -12.69 9.27 12.76
N ASN A 2 -12.09 8.60 11.78
CA ASN A 2 -12.75 7.97 10.63
C ASN A 2 -13.58 6.72 10.97
N GLY A 3 -14.22 6.69 12.15
CA GLY A 3 -15.02 5.54 12.60
C GLY A 3 -14.25 4.23 12.77
N GLY A 4 -12.91 4.27 12.79
CA GLY A 4 -12.06 3.08 12.86
C GLY A 4 -11.71 2.44 11.51
N PHE A 5 -12.16 3.02 10.39
CA PHE A 5 -11.79 2.55 9.06
C PHE A 5 -10.45 3.15 8.61
N PRO A 6 -9.54 2.34 8.05
CA PRO A 6 -8.26 2.84 7.55
C PRO A 6 -8.47 3.77 6.35
N MET A 7 -7.80 4.92 6.35
CA MET A 7 -7.83 5.86 5.25
C MET A 7 -6.65 5.61 4.31
N ILE A 8 -6.94 5.06 3.13
CA ILE A 8 -5.96 4.87 2.05
C ILE A 8 -6.21 5.94 0.99
N VAL A 9 -5.17 6.67 0.60
CA VAL A 9 -5.24 7.69 -0.46
C VAL A 9 -4.30 7.34 -1.60
N VAL A 10 -4.65 7.74 -2.81
CA VAL A 10 -3.71 7.77 -3.94
C VAL A 10 -2.86 9.03 -3.79
N GLU A 11 -1.56 8.86 -3.61
CA GLU A 11 -0.61 9.97 -3.55
C GLU A 11 -0.02 10.24 -4.96
N ASP A 12 0.21 9.19 -5.75
CA ASP A 12 0.69 9.30 -7.15
C ASP A 12 0.10 8.19 -8.03
N GLY A 13 -0.45 8.56 -9.19
CA GLY A 13 -0.99 7.65 -10.20
C GLY A 13 -0.06 7.37 -11.39
N ASP A 14 1.11 8.01 -11.43
CA ASP A 14 2.18 7.79 -12.39
C ASP A 14 3.52 7.67 -11.67
N TYR A 15 3.52 6.87 -10.59
CA TYR A 15 4.69 6.71 -9.76
C TYR A 15 5.88 6.19 -10.56
N SER A 16 7.06 6.76 -10.30
CA SER A 16 8.30 6.50 -11.06
C SER A 16 8.19 6.75 -12.57
N ARG A 17 7.18 7.52 -13.04
CA ARG A 17 6.85 7.74 -14.46
C ARG A 17 6.61 6.45 -15.24
N ALA A 18 6.10 5.45 -14.53
CA ALA A 18 5.87 4.10 -15.06
C ALA A 18 4.38 3.72 -15.02
N GLY A 19 3.48 4.64 -14.71
CA GLY A 19 2.05 4.38 -14.51
C GLY A 19 1.76 3.50 -13.29
N GLU A 20 2.70 3.40 -12.36
CA GLU A 20 2.55 2.62 -11.13
C GLU A 20 1.70 3.40 -10.13
N LEU A 21 0.94 2.70 -9.29
CA LEU A 21 0.06 3.33 -8.33
C LEU A 21 0.75 3.42 -6.97
N TYR A 22 0.91 4.63 -6.43
CA TYR A 22 1.41 4.85 -5.08
C TYR A 22 0.29 5.24 -4.14
N LEU A 23 0.07 4.40 -3.13
CA LEU A 23 -0.93 4.57 -2.10
C LEU A 23 -0.27 4.88 -0.77
N VAL A 24 -0.93 5.71 0.03
CA VAL A 24 -0.51 6.02 1.40
C VAL A 24 -1.66 5.71 2.35
N HIS A 25 -1.37 4.91 3.36
CA HIS A 25 -2.23 4.79 4.54
C HIS A 25 -1.98 6.00 5.45
N ARG A 26 -3.00 6.86 5.61
CA ARG A 26 -2.99 7.93 6.62
C ARG A 26 -3.08 7.30 8.01
N TYR A 27 -1.93 6.93 8.56
CA TYR A 27 -1.82 6.22 9.81
C TYR A 27 -2.29 7.09 10.99
N GLU A 28 -3.36 6.66 11.66
CA GLU A 28 -3.95 7.33 12.83
C GLU A 28 -3.73 6.49 14.11
N GLY A 29 -2.60 5.78 14.21
CA GLY A 29 -2.25 4.95 15.38
C GLY A 29 -2.75 3.50 15.31
N ILE A 30 -3.49 3.13 14.27
CA ILE A 30 -3.97 1.76 14.05
C ILE A 30 -3.30 1.20 12.80
N GLY A 31 -2.61 0.07 12.94
CA GLY A 31 -1.95 -0.62 11.82
C GLY A 31 -2.95 -1.37 10.95
N LEU A 32 -2.51 -1.75 9.75
CA LEU A 32 -3.26 -2.64 8.87
C LEU A 32 -2.94 -4.09 9.21
N ASP A 33 -3.93 -4.98 9.06
CA ASP A 33 -3.68 -6.42 9.04
C ASP A 33 -2.90 -6.79 7.77
N ILE A 34 -1.74 -7.43 7.93
CA ILE A 34 -0.82 -7.68 6.81
C ILE A 34 -1.41 -8.68 5.81
N ALA A 35 -2.04 -9.76 6.28
CA ALA A 35 -2.62 -10.77 5.38
C ALA A 35 -3.76 -10.16 4.53
N HIS A 36 -4.58 -9.31 5.14
CA HIS A 36 -5.62 -8.58 4.42
C HIS A 36 -5.04 -7.55 3.44
N LEU A 37 -4.05 -6.77 3.88
CA LEU A 37 -3.34 -5.80 3.06
C LEU A 37 -2.76 -6.45 1.80
N GLU A 38 -2.07 -7.58 1.97
CA GLU A 38 -1.44 -8.31 0.88
C GLU A 38 -2.47 -8.71 -0.18
N LYS A 39 -3.59 -9.29 0.26
CA LYS A 39 -4.69 -9.66 -0.63
C LYS A 39 -5.33 -8.46 -1.33
N VAL A 40 -5.46 -7.32 -0.65
CA VAL A 40 -5.97 -6.08 -1.24
C VAL A 40 -5.03 -5.60 -2.35
N LEU A 41 -3.72 -5.63 -2.14
CA LEU A 41 -2.75 -5.24 -3.18
C LEU A 41 -2.84 -6.11 -4.43
N GLU A 42 -3.05 -7.42 -4.29
CA GLU A 42 -3.28 -8.30 -5.44
C GLU A 42 -4.54 -7.91 -6.23
N TYR A 43 -5.63 -7.56 -5.54
CA TYR A 43 -6.84 -7.08 -6.20
C TYR A 43 -6.64 -5.73 -6.88
N LEU A 44 -5.92 -4.80 -6.24
CA LEU A 44 -5.61 -3.50 -6.82
C LEU A 44 -4.72 -3.65 -8.06
N TYR A 45 -3.71 -4.52 -8.04
CA TYR A 45 -2.93 -4.85 -9.22
C TYR A 45 -3.82 -5.39 -10.35
N ARG A 46 -4.77 -6.29 -10.05
CA ARG A 46 -5.70 -6.83 -11.06
C ARG A 46 -6.59 -5.77 -11.70
N LEU A 47 -6.97 -4.73 -10.95
CA LEU A 47 -7.80 -3.64 -11.45
C LEU A 47 -6.98 -2.57 -12.18
N TRP A 48 -5.82 -2.22 -11.64
CA TRP A 48 -4.94 -1.16 -12.17
C TRP A 48 -4.10 -1.64 -13.35
N GLY A 49 -3.70 -2.91 -13.35
CA GLY A 49 -2.90 -3.55 -14.41
C GLY A 49 -1.40 -3.26 -14.36
N ARG A 50 -0.93 -2.50 -13.38
CA ARG A 50 0.47 -2.14 -13.14
C ARG A 50 0.83 -2.30 -11.67
N PRO A 51 2.13 -2.35 -11.31
CA PRO A 51 2.56 -2.42 -9.92
C PRO A 51 1.86 -1.39 -9.01
N VAL A 52 1.53 -1.85 -7.80
CA VAL A 52 0.86 -1.05 -6.77
C VAL A 52 1.73 -1.06 -5.52
N HIS A 53 1.98 0.14 -5.00
CA HIS A 53 2.77 0.38 -3.81
C HIS A 53 1.87 0.94 -2.72
N LEU A 54 1.99 0.43 -1.49
CA LEU A 54 1.30 0.96 -0.33
C LEU A 54 2.30 1.25 0.78
N GLU A 55 2.43 2.53 1.10
CA GLU A 55 3.14 2.99 2.28
C GLU A 55 2.22 2.95 3.50
N THR A 56 2.68 2.29 4.57
CA THR A 56 2.01 2.25 5.87
C THR A 56 3.03 2.08 6.99
N VAL A 57 2.59 2.22 8.24
CA VAL A 57 3.37 1.78 9.40
C VAL A 57 3.09 0.30 9.64
N ALA A 58 4.14 -0.51 9.75
CA ALA A 58 4.08 -1.92 10.13
C ALA A 58 5.23 -2.23 11.09
N ASP A 59 4.94 -2.96 12.17
CA ASP A 59 5.88 -3.19 13.28
C ASP A 59 6.54 -1.89 13.77
N GLU A 60 5.75 -0.82 13.93
CA GLU A 60 6.19 0.53 14.36
C GLU A 60 7.13 1.27 13.38
N HIS A 61 7.30 0.76 12.17
CA HIS A 61 8.20 1.38 11.18
C HIS A 61 7.48 1.71 9.87
N PRO A 62 7.77 2.88 9.26
CA PRO A 62 7.38 3.15 7.89
C PRO A 62 7.85 2.04 6.96
N THR A 63 6.91 1.50 6.19
CA THR A 63 7.10 0.31 5.38
C THR A 63 6.35 0.49 4.08
N LEU A 64 7.03 0.20 2.98
CA LEU A 64 6.45 0.10 1.64
C LEU A 64 6.19 -1.36 1.30
N PHE A 65 4.92 -1.68 1.05
CA PHE A 65 4.52 -2.92 0.41
C PHE A 65 4.39 -2.69 -1.09
N THR A 66 4.82 -3.64 -1.91
CA THR A 66 4.71 -3.54 -3.37
C THR A 66 4.24 -4.86 -3.95
N CYS A 67 3.16 -4.83 -4.72
CA CYS A 67 2.69 -5.94 -5.54
C CYS A 67 3.02 -5.68 -7.01
N ASP A 68 3.80 -6.59 -7.61
CA ASP A 68 4.19 -6.55 -9.03
C ASP A 68 3.36 -7.50 -9.92
N GLY A 69 2.29 -8.07 -9.36
CA GLY A 69 1.44 -9.07 -10.01
C GLY A 69 1.93 -10.52 -9.91
N ARG A 70 3.14 -10.75 -9.38
CA ARG A 70 3.69 -12.10 -9.15
C ARG A 70 3.94 -12.36 -7.68
N ARG A 71 4.39 -11.34 -6.96
CA ARG A 71 4.71 -11.40 -5.54
C ARG A 71 4.43 -10.08 -4.86
N ILE A 72 4.40 -10.15 -3.53
CA ILE A 72 4.41 -8.97 -2.68
C ILE A 72 5.78 -8.88 -2.02
N SER A 73 6.35 -7.69 -2.03
CA SER A 73 7.61 -7.38 -1.36
C SER A 73 7.41 -6.31 -0.31
N ARG A 74 8.20 -6.38 0.76
CA ARG A 74 8.19 -5.46 1.89
C ARG A 74 9.55 -4.78 1.99
N LYS A 75 9.56 -3.45 2.00
CA LYS A 75 10.76 -2.64 2.19
C LYS A 75 10.53 -1.66 3.33
N ARG A 76 11.44 -1.60 4.30
CA ARG A 76 11.44 -0.56 5.33
C ARG A 76 11.87 0.78 4.70
N LEU A 77 11.23 1.86 5.13
CA LEU A 77 11.58 3.23 4.74
C LEU A 77 12.29 3.87 5.93
N ASP A 78 13.57 3.58 6.04
CA ASP A 78 14.51 4.19 6.98
C ASP A 78 15.08 5.51 6.45
#